data_AF-A0A1W9HWW3-F1
#
_entry.id   AF-A0A1W9HWW3-F1
#
_cell.length_a   1.000
_cell.length_b   1.000
_cell.length_c   1.000
_cell.angle_alpha   90.00
_cell.angle_beta   90.00
_cell.angle_gamma   90.00
#
_symmetry.space_group_name_H-M   'P 1'
#
loop_
_entity.id
_entity.type
_entity.pdbx_description
1 polymer ?
#
loop_
_entity_poly.entity_id
_entity_poly.type
_entity_poly.pdbx_seq_one_letter_code
_entity_poly.pdbx_strand_id
1 'polypeptide(L)'
;MNRFILVSVATLLTLNADASIWGGRKKQQAPNEQQVPTQGQGQSQSTGVQKIRFEDLRVACETPAKYHNQTAPTNIQIGCQDLQLKWVPDTGKDMSVKTSRQLTVLAYSDKYNVEAVTAILDSAPQSINCPRFKQIAEKVESMRSVTCADILAFKGTAADFCAETINGVKGANPGAAQVTDTGKAVDLCGGNVSQQAPTQGQGNQTPY
;
A
#
# COMPACT_ATOMS: atom_id res chain seq x y z
N MET A 1 -21.52 40.93 10.75
CA MET A 1 -21.47 41.24 9.31
C MET A 1 -20.01 41.22 8.89
N ASN A 2 -19.54 40.14 8.26
CA ASN A 2 -18.21 40.09 7.65
C ASN A 2 -18.34 39.29 6.36
N ARG A 3 -18.17 39.96 5.22
CA ARG A 3 -18.25 39.38 3.87
C ARG A 3 -16.86 38.91 3.48
N PHE A 4 -16.67 37.60 3.33
CA PHE A 4 -15.51 37.05 2.64
C PHE A 4 -15.85 36.90 1.15
N ILE A 5 -14.98 37.47 0.31
CA ILE A 5 -15.06 37.46 -1.15
C ILE A 5 -14.40 36.17 -1.64
N LEU A 6 -15.19 35.35 -2.35
CA LEU A 6 -14.73 34.23 -3.17
C LEU A 6 -14.05 34.78 -4.44
N VAL A 7 -12.80 34.42 -4.68
CA VAL A 7 -12.19 34.54 -6.01
C VAL A 7 -12.07 33.14 -6.58
N SER A 8 -12.89 32.87 -7.59
CA SER A 8 -12.87 31.66 -8.41
C SER A 8 -11.94 31.91 -9.59
N VAL A 9 -10.94 31.05 -9.81
CA VAL A 9 -10.15 31.04 -11.04
C VAL A 9 -10.43 29.72 -11.74
N ALA A 10 -11.27 29.81 -12.77
CA ALA A 10 -11.50 28.76 -13.74
C ALA A 10 -10.41 28.85 -14.82
N THR A 11 -9.67 27.78 -15.03
CA THR A 11 -8.81 27.63 -16.22
C THR A 11 -9.27 26.39 -16.99
N LEU A 12 -9.98 26.64 -18.09
CA LEU A 12 -10.15 25.70 -19.20
C LEU A 12 -8.81 25.48 -19.88
N LEU A 13 -8.50 24.24 -20.29
CA LEU A 13 -7.66 23.95 -21.46
C LEU A 13 -8.00 22.55 -22.04
N THR A 14 -8.72 22.63 -23.15
CA THR A 14 -8.69 21.84 -24.41
C THR A 14 -8.35 20.35 -24.45
N LEU A 15 -9.28 19.63 -25.10
CA LEU A 15 -9.15 18.32 -25.74
C LEU A 15 -7.97 18.25 -26.72
N ASN A 16 -7.37 17.07 -26.84
CA ASN A 16 -6.90 16.53 -28.12
C ASN A 16 -7.31 15.06 -28.23
N ALA A 17 -8.09 14.78 -29.26
CA ALA A 17 -8.35 13.44 -29.77
C ALA A 17 -7.25 13.10 -30.76
N ASP A 18 -6.73 11.87 -30.71
CA ASP A 18 -6.02 11.33 -31.87
C ASP A 18 -6.38 9.85 -32.05
N ALA A 19 -6.91 9.57 -33.23
CA ALA A 19 -7.29 8.26 -33.70
C ALA A 19 -6.17 7.77 -34.60
N SER A 20 -5.71 6.54 -34.39
CA SER A 20 -4.85 5.87 -35.37
C SER A 20 -5.22 4.40 -35.50
N ILE A 21 -5.92 4.18 -36.60
CA ILE A 21 -6.26 2.95 -37.29
C ILE A 21 -4.99 2.34 -37.87
N TRP A 22 -4.62 1.09 -37.55
CA TRP A 22 -3.86 0.23 -38.46
C TRP A 22 -4.33 -1.22 -38.33
N GLY A 23 -5.01 -1.70 -39.37
CA GLY A 23 -5.29 -3.10 -39.60
C GLY A 23 -4.04 -3.85 -40.09
N GLY A 24 -3.91 -5.12 -39.68
CA GLY A 24 -2.74 -5.93 -40.01
C GLY A 24 -3.03 -7.43 -39.91
N ARG A 25 -3.79 -7.92 -40.90
CA ARG A 25 -4.10 -9.32 -41.23
C ARG A 25 -2.82 -10.20 -41.19
N LYS A 26 -2.75 -11.21 -40.32
CA LYS A 26 -1.77 -12.32 -40.45
C LYS A 26 -2.50 -13.64 -40.71
N LYS A 27 -2.12 -14.24 -41.86
CA LYS A 27 -2.57 -15.53 -42.36
C LYS A 27 -2.07 -16.66 -41.45
N GLN A 28 -2.94 -17.63 -41.21
CA GLN A 28 -2.60 -18.98 -40.78
C GLN A 28 -1.74 -19.65 -41.87
N GLN A 29 -0.64 -20.28 -41.45
CA GLN A 29 0.12 -21.21 -42.26
C GLN A 29 0.43 -22.44 -41.42
N ALA A 30 0.04 -23.59 -41.96
CA ALA A 30 0.07 -24.92 -41.37
C ALA A 30 1.52 -25.48 -41.27
N PRO A 31 1.73 -26.63 -40.61
CA PRO A 31 3.03 -27.11 -40.17
C PRO A 31 3.78 -27.81 -41.32
N ASN A 32 5.11 -27.70 -41.34
CA ASN A 32 5.95 -28.50 -42.23
C ASN A 32 7.10 -29.16 -41.45
N GLU A 33 7.41 -30.36 -41.93
CA GLU A 33 8.21 -31.44 -41.38
C GLU A 33 9.67 -31.10 -41.01
N GLN A 34 10.08 -31.65 -39.88
CA GLN A 34 11.22 -32.56 -39.73
C GLN A 34 12.40 -32.42 -40.69
N GLN A 35 13.49 -31.84 -40.18
CA GLN A 35 14.85 -32.24 -40.56
C GLN A 35 15.74 -32.30 -39.31
N VAL A 36 16.21 -33.51 -39.01
CA VAL A 36 17.30 -33.81 -38.08
C VAL A 36 18.63 -33.49 -38.78
N PRO A 37 19.55 -32.79 -38.10
CA PRO A 37 20.92 -33.27 -38.14
C PRO A 37 21.55 -33.34 -36.74
N THR A 38 22.08 -34.53 -36.47
CA THR A 38 23.43 -34.78 -35.98
C THR A 38 23.88 -34.08 -34.70
N GLN A 39 24.01 -34.91 -33.67
CA GLN A 39 24.75 -34.69 -32.43
C GLN A 39 26.15 -34.12 -32.70
N GLY A 40 26.31 -32.81 -32.51
CA GLY A 40 27.56 -32.22 -32.06
C GLY A 40 27.47 -32.01 -30.55
N GLN A 41 28.45 -32.49 -29.80
CA GLN A 41 28.61 -32.21 -28.37
C GLN A 41 28.85 -30.71 -28.16
N GLY A 42 27.79 -29.92 -28.19
CA GLY A 42 27.77 -28.59 -27.61
C GLY A 42 27.57 -28.77 -26.11
N GLN A 43 28.60 -28.50 -25.31
CA GLN A 43 28.39 -28.16 -23.92
C GLN A 43 27.33 -27.04 -23.91
N SER A 44 26.11 -27.36 -23.49
CA SER A 44 25.18 -26.35 -23.00
C SER A 44 25.84 -25.74 -21.77
N GLN A 45 26.69 -24.74 -22.00
CA GLN A 45 27.00 -23.74 -21.01
C GLN A 45 25.65 -23.15 -20.66
N SER A 46 25.04 -23.63 -19.58
CA SER A 46 23.99 -22.88 -18.92
C SER A 46 24.62 -21.51 -18.67
N THR A 47 24.18 -20.50 -19.41
CA THR A 47 24.38 -19.09 -19.06
C THR A 47 23.59 -18.85 -17.80
N GLY A 48 24.06 -19.44 -16.70
CA GLY A 48 23.49 -19.28 -15.38
C GLY A 48 23.78 -17.87 -14.98
N VAL A 49 22.73 -17.05 -14.93
CA VAL A 49 22.81 -15.70 -14.36
C VAL A 49 23.39 -15.85 -12.95
N GLN A 50 24.64 -15.44 -12.78
CA GLN A 50 25.31 -15.52 -11.48
C GLN A 50 24.63 -14.55 -10.53
N LYS A 51 24.12 -15.08 -9.40
CA LYS A 51 23.51 -14.27 -8.35
C LYS A 51 24.62 -13.71 -7.47
N ILE A 52 24.85 -12.40 -7.54
CA ILE A 52 25.83 -11.68 -6.72
C ILE A 52 25.11 -10.69 -5.78
N ARG A 53 25.74 -10.30 -4.67
CA ARG A 53 25.19 -9.28 -3.78
C ARG A 53 25.38 -7.89 -4.38
N PHE A 54 24.67 -6.90 -3.84
CA PHE A 54 24.82 -5.50 -4.28
C PHE A 54 26.24 -4.97 -4.03
N GLU A 55 26.86 -5.35 -2.91
CA GLU A 55 28.23 -4.99 -2.60
C GLU A 55 29.21 -5.63 -3.61
N ASP A 56 28.95 -6.86 -4.02
CA ASP A 56 29.74 -7.55 -5.05
C ASP A 56 29.58 -6.88 -6.41
N LEU A 57 28.38 -6.39 -6.74
CA LEU A 57 28.13 -5.62 -7.96
C LEU A 57 28.96 -4.32 -7.97
N ARG A 58 29.12 -3.67 -6.81
CA ARG A 58 29.99 -2.49 -6.68
C ARG A 58 31.45 -2.86 -6.94
N VAL A 59 31.94 -3.97 -6.38
CA VAL A 59 33.30 -4.46 -6.65
C VAL A 59 33.46 -4.89 -8.11
N ALA A 60 32.43 -5.49 -8.72
CA ALA A 60 32.44 -5.87 -10.14
C ALA A 60 32.49 -4.64 -11.07
N CYS A 61 31.91 -3.52 -10.65
CA CYS A 61 32.02 -2.23 -11.33
C CYS A 61 33.43 -1.62 -11.18
N GLU A 62 34.06 -1.73 -10.01
CA GLU A 62 35.40 -1.17 -9.75
C GLU A 62 36.53 -2.03 -10.33
N THR A 63 36.41 -3.35 -10.23
CA THR A 63 37.43 -4.31 -10.68
C THR A 63 36.78 -5.53 -11.34
N PRO A 64 36.36 -5.42 -12.62
CA PRO A 64 35.63 -6.47 -13.33
C PRO A 64 36.37 -7.81 -13.39
N ALA A 65 37.70 -7.76 -13.47
CA ALA A 65 38.57 -8.94 -13.53
C ALA A 65 38.42 -9.88 -12.32
N LYS A 66 38.03 -9.37 -11.13
CA LYS A 66 37.79 -10.19 -9.93
C LYS A 66 36.60 -11.14 -10.09
N TYR A 67 35.67 -10.82 -10.99
CA TYR A 67 34.51 -11.64 -11.31
C TYR A 67 34.64 -12.27 -12.70
N HIS A 68 35.88 -12.47 -13.18
CA HIS A 68 36.20 -13.02 -14.50
C HIS A 68 35.59 -12.24 -15.68
N ASN A 69 35.24 -10.96 -15.48
CA ASN A 69 34.74 -10.09 -16.52
C ASN A 69 35.87 -9.23 -17.09
N GLN A 70 35.92 -9.11 -18.41
CA GLN A 70 36.90 -8.23 -19.08
C GLN A 70 36.49 -6.76 -19.03
N THR A 71 35.18 -6.48 -18.96
CA THR A 71 34.59 -5.13 -18.94
C THR A 71 33.63 -4.98 -17.78
N ALA A 72 33.45 -3.75 -17.29
CA ALA A 72 32.47 -3.47 -16.25
C ALA A 72 31.04 -3.80 -16.72
N PRO A 73 30.14 -4.22 -15.80
CA PRO A 73 28.75 -4.49 -16.14
C PRO A 73 28.05 -3.26 -16.76
N THR A 74 27.18 -3.51 -17.74
CA THR A 74 26.37 -2.48 -18.41
C THR A 74 24.89 -2.86 -18.36
N ASN A 75 24.01 -1.91 -18.70
CA ASN A 75 22.54 -2.11 -18.68
C ASN A 75 22.00 -2.60 -17.33
N ILE A 76 22.58 -2.09 -16.23
CA ILE A 76 22.21 -2.51 -14.88
C ILE A 76 20.83 -1.94 -14.56
N GLN A 77 19.94 -2.81 -14.09
CA GLN A 77 18.61 -2.42 -13.60
C GLN A 77 18.52 -2.78 -12.12
N ILE A 78 18.17 -1.79 -11.29
CA ILE A 78 17.90 -2.01 -9.88
C ILE A 78 16.39 -1.94 -9.68
N GLY A 79 15.81 -3.07 -9.28
CA GLY A 79 14.42 -3.17 -8.85
C GLY A 79 14.34 -2.93 -7.35
N CYS A 80 13.53 -1.95 -6.95
CA CYS A 80 13.23 -1.64 -5.57
C CYS A 80 11.76 -1.93 -5.31
N GLN A 81 11.49 -2.67 -4.24
CA GLN A 81 10.14 -2.92 -3.76
C GLN A 81 10.09 -2.58 -2.28
N ASP A 82 9.15 -1.71 -1.92
CA ASP A 82 8.82 -1.39 -0.54
C ASP A 82 7.42 -1.92 -0.24
N LEU A 83 7.28 -2.64 0.87
CA LEU A 83 6.02 -3.16 1.37
C LEU A 83 5.85 -2.69 2.81
N GLN A 84 4.91 -1.78 3.03
CA GLN A 84 4.64 -1.21 4.34
C GLN A 84 3.25 -1.63 4.82
N LEU A 85 3.16 -2.09 6.07
CA LEU A 85 1.88 -2.34 6.74
C LEU A 85 1.50 -1.12 7.56
N LYS A 86 0.28 -0.60 7.35
CA LYS A 86 -0.26 0.57 8.05
C LYS A 86 -1.62 0.26 8.64
N TRP A 87 -1.93 0.80 9.82
CA TRP A 87 -3.28 0.80 10.38
C TRP A 87 -3.93 2.13 10.04
N VAL A 88 -5.05 2.10 9.31
CA VAL A 88 -5.81 3.29 8.94
C VAL A 88 -7.21 3.25 9.56
N PRO A 89 -7.80 4.41 9.89
CA PRO A 89 -9.17 4.44 10.39
C PRO A 89 -10.12 3.73 9.43
N ASP A 90 -10.97 2.90 10.01
CA ASP A 90 -12.14 2.29 9.38
C ASP A 90 -13.40 2.95 9.94
N THR A 91 -14.59 2.60 9.42
CA THR A 91 -15.84 3.09 9.99
C THR A 91 -15.94 2.62 11.45
N GLY A 92 -15.92 3.60 12.37
CA GLY A 92 -16.15 3.36 13.79
C GLY A 92 -17.56 2.84 14.06
N LYS A 93 -17.72 2.17 15.20
CA LYS A 93 -19.02 1.68 15.66
C LYS A 93 -19.46 2.48 16.87
N ASP A 94 -20.71 2.88 16.90
CA ASP A 94 -21.29 3.45 18.12
C ASP A 94 -21.55 2.33 19.14
N MET A 95 -21.06 2.51 20.37
CA MET A 95 -21.39 1.67 21.50
C MET A 95 -22.21 2.45 22.52
N SER A 96 -23.28 1.83 23.01
CA SER A 96 -24.12 2.41 24.05
C SER A 96 -23.60 1.98 25.42
N VAL A 97 -23.16 2.94 26.24
CA VAL A 97 -22.72 2.73 27.61
C VAL A 97 -23.87 3.05 28.56
N LYS A 98 -24.16 2.11 29.48
CA LYS A 98 -25.14 2.34 30.53
C LYS A 98 -24.63 3.41 31.47
N THR A 99 -25.47 4.38 31.77
CA THR A 99 -25.18 5.42 32.75
C THR A 99 -26.20 5.34 33.88
N SER A 100 -25.78 5.76 35.07
CA SER A 100 -26.67 5.93 36.21
C SER A 100 -26.53 7.34 36.75
N ARG A 101 -27.56 7.82 37.44
CA ARG A 101 -27.55 9.07 38.19
C ARG A 101 -27.96 8.81 39.62
N GLN A 102 -27.31 9.51 40.55
CA GLN A 102 -27.68 9.49 41.95
C GLN A 102 -28.65 10.64 42.22
N LEU A 103 -29.83 10.33 42.75
CA LEU A 103 -30.83 11.29 43.17
C LEU A 103 -30.90 11.28 44.70
N THR A 104 -30.69 12.43 45.32
CA THR A 104 -30.89 12.62 46.75
C THR A 104 -32.09 13.52 46.97
N VAL A 105 -33.07 13.03 47.72
CA VAL A 105 -34.30 13.75 48.06
C VAL A 105 -34.21 14.16 49.52
N LEU A 106 -34.40 15.45 49.75
CA LEU A 106 -34.44 16.09 51.06
C LEU A 106 -35.74 16.89 51.13
N ALA A 107 -36.42 16.82 52.27
CA ALA A 107 -37.60 17.63 52.52
C ALA A 107 -37.45 18.37 53.86
N TYR A 108 -37.62 19.69 53.80
CA TYR A 108 -37.56 20.58 54.95
C TYR A 108 -38.89 21.30 55.10
N SER A 109 -39.33 21.47 56.34
CA SER A 109 -40.49 22.29 56.70
C SER A 109 -40.13 23.16 57.91
N ASP A 110 -41.02 24.07 58.28
CA ASP A 110 -40.87 24.92 59.46
C ASP A 110 -40.82 24.14 60.78
N LYS A 111 -41.27 22.87 60.78
CA LYS A 111 -41.39 22.04 62.01
C LYS A 111 -40.62 20.73 61.97
N TYR A 112 -40.37 20.18 60.78
CA TYR A 112 -39.75 18.87 60.62
C TYR A 112 -38.73 18.87 59.48
N ASN A 113 -37.68 18.07 59.68
CA ASN A 113 -36.70 17.75 58.65
C ASN A 113 -36.76 16.26 58.39
N VAL A 114 -36.89 15.88 57.13
CA VAL A 114 -36.84 14.48 56.70
C VAL A 114 -35.40 14.14 56.36
N GLU A 115 -34.92 13.00 56.85
CA GLU A 115 -33.59 12.48 56.54
C GLU A 115 -33.44 12.26 55.02
N ALA A 116 -32.24 12.52 54.51
CA ALA A 116 -31.94 12.39 53.09
C ALA A 116 -32.15 10.95 52.63
N VAL A 117 -32.97 10.77 51.59
CA VAL A 117 -33.08 9.47 50.92
C VAL A 117 -32.34 9.57 49.59
N THR A 118 -31.40 8.66 49.36
CA THR A 118 -30.63 8.60 48.12
C THR A 118 -30.99 7.34 47.35
N ALA A 119 -31.24 7.49 46.05
CA ALA A 119 -31.49 6.40 45.12
C ALA A 119 -30.59 6.52 43.90
N ILE A 120 -30.11 5.38 43.38
CA ILE A 120 -29.46 5.32 42.08
C ILE A 120 -30.55 4.98 41.06
N LEU A 121 -30.68 5.83 40.04
CA LEU A 121 -31.61 5.65 38.93
C LEU A 121 -30.81 5.47 37.65
N ASP A 122 -31.25 4.57 36.79
CA ASP A 122 -30.72 4.48 35.44
C ASP A 122 -30.96 5.81 34.70
N SER A 123 -29.95 6.27 33.96
CA SER A 123 -30.06 7.42 33.08
C SER A 123 -29.99 6.99 31.62
N ALA A 124 -30.36 7.89 30.71
CA ALA A 124 -30.34 7.59 29.28
C ALA A 124 -28.92 7.14 28.86
N PRO A 125 -28.78 5.98 28.19
CA PRO A 125 -27.49 5.49 27.78
C PRO A 125 -26.72 6.50 26.93
N GLN A 126 -25.42 6.58 27.13
CA GLN A 126 -24.55 7.45 26.32
C GLN A 126 -23.96 6.67 25.15
N SER A 127 -24.05 7.24 23.94
CA SER A 127 -23.38 6.69 22.77
C SER A 127 -21.94 7.18 22.71
N ILE A 128 -20.99 6.26 22.60
CA ILE A 128 -19.56 6.54 22.42
C ILE A 128 -19.13 5.95 21.08
N ASN A 129 -18.45 6.74 20.26
CA ASN A 129 -17.89 6.26 19.00
C ASN A 129 -16.60 5.50 19.27
N CYS A 130 -16.56 4.25 18.83
CA CYS A 130 -15.41 3.37 18.95
C CYS A 130 -14.60 3.35 17.67
N PRO A 131 -13.36 3.90 17.69
CA PRO A 131 -12.51 3.88 16.52
C PRO A 131 -12.11 2.45 16.19
N ARG A 132 -12.44 2.04 14.97
CA ARG A 132 -11.99 0.79 14.36
C ARG A 132 -10.85 1.13 13.41
N PHE A 133 -9.83 0.29 13.35
CA PHE A 133 -8.74 0.41 12.40
C PHE A 133 -8.67 -0.84 11.54
N LYS A 134 -8.35 -0.68 10.27
CA LYS A 134 -8.01 -1.78 9.37
C LYS A 134 -6.56 -1.69 8.94
N GLN A 135 -5.90 -2.83 8.80
CA GLN A 135 -4.54 -2.89 8.30
C GLN A 135 -4.56 -2.93 6.78
N ILE A 136 -3.82 -2.01 6.17
CA ILE A 136 -3.55 -1.99 4.74
C ILE A 136 -2.08 -2.34 4.50
N ALA A 137 -1.82 -3.01 3.38
CA ALA A 137 -0.51 -3.20 2.80
C ALA A 137 -0.34 -2.18 1.68
N GLU A 138 0.64 -1.29 1.84
CA GLU A 138 1.04 -0.32 0.84
C GLU A 138 2.30 -0.83 0.15
N LYS A 139 2.21 -1.08 -1.15
CA LYS A 139 3.31 -1.59 -1.96
C LYS A 139 3.72 -0.56 -3.00
N VAL A 140 5.01 -0.26 -3.07
CA VAL A 140 5.59 0.58 -4.13
C VAL A 140 6.71 -0.19 -4.80
N GLU A 141 6.69 -0.23 -6.12
CA GLU A 141 7.74 -0.83 -6.94
C GLU A 141 8.32 0.22 -7.88
N SER A 142 9.63 0.16 -8.08
CA SER A 142 10.32 0.98 -9.04
C SER A 142 11.46 0.18 -9.66
N MET A 143 11.66 0.37 -10.97
CA MET A 143 12.80 -0.17 -11.69
C MET A 143 13.58 0.99 -12.26
N ARG A 144 14.86 1.12 -11.90
CA ARG A 144 15.72 2.19 -12.40
C ARG A 144 16.94 1.60 -13.10
N SER A 145 17.17 2.06 -14.33
CA SER A 145 18.44 1.84 -15.01
C SER A 145 19.53 2.68 -14.34
N VAL A 146 20.64 2.04 -13.99
CA VAL A 146 21.79 2.68 -13.37
C VAL A 146 23.08 2.32 -14.09
N THR A 147 24.08 3.18 -13.97
CA THR A 147 25.42 2.94 -14.47
C THR A 147 26.35 2.51 -13.32
N CYS A 148 27.49 1.90 -13.65
CA CYS A 148 28.53 1.65 -12.65
C CYS A 148 29.02 2.94 -11.97
N ALA A 149 29.01 4.08 -12.67
CA ALA A 149 29.36 5.36 -12.08
C ALA A 149 28.37 5.75 -10.96
N ASP A 150 27.06 5.55 -11.18
CA ASP A 150 26.03 5.81 -10.17
C ASP A 150 26.21 4.92 -8.93
N ILE A 151 26.51 3.62 -9.14
CA ILE A 151 26.70 2.64 -8.06
C ILE A 151 27.94 2.94 -7.21
N LEU A 152 29.02 3.42 -7.84
CA LEU A 152 30.27 3.79 -7.16
C LEU A 152 30.19 5.17 -6.47
N ALA A 153 29.42 6.09 -7.05
CA ALA A 153 29.17 7.41 -6.47
C ALA A 153 28.28 7.32 -5.22
N PHE A 154 27.31 6.40 -5.22
CA PHE A 154 26.37 6.22 -4.11
C PHE A 154 27.09 5.78 -2.82
N LYS A 155 26.87 6.52 -1.73
CA LYS A 155 27.42 6.23 -0.40
C LYS A 155 26.32 5.65 0.48
N GLY A 156 26.25 4.32 0.54
CA GLY A 156 25.26 3.61 1.37
C GLY A 156 25.12 2.14 1.02
N THR A 157 24.14 1.51 1.66
CA THR A 157 23.74 0.12 1.39
C THR A 157 22.74 0.04 0.23
N ALA A 158 22.48 -1.18 -0.27
CA ALA A 158 21.39 -1.39 -1.24
C ALA A 158 20.03 -0.91 -0.72
N ALA A 159 19.79 -1.06 0.59
CA ALA A 159 18.55 -0.65 1.23
C ALA A 159 18.39 0.89 1.19
N ASP A 160 19.47 1.63 1.47
CA ASP A 160 19.46 3.10 1.41
C ASP A 160 19.17 3.59 -0.01
N PHE A 161 19.80 2.96 -1.01
CA PHE A 161 19.56 3.27 -2.43
C PHE A 161 18.08 3.09 -2.80
N CYS A 162 17.49 1.96 -2.36
CA CYS A 162 16.08 1.69 -2.62
C CYS A 162 15.15 2.60 -1.82
N ALA A 163 15.48 2.93 -0.56
CA ALA A 163 14.70 3.87 0.23
C ALA A 163 14.64 5.25 -0.43
N GLU A 164 15.78 5.78 -0.87
CA GLU A 164 15.85 7.07 -1.58
C GLU A 164 15.03 7.02 -2.89
N THR A 165 15.20 5.95 -3.67
CA THR A 165 14.47 5.76 -4.94
C THR A 165 12.96 5.71 -4.71
N ILE A 166 12.49 4.92 -3.74
CA ILE A 166 11.06 4.78 -3.43
C ILE A 166 10.49 6.08 -2.85
N ASN A 167 11.23 6.79 -1.98
CA ASN A 167 10.81 8.09 -1.46
C ASN A 167 10.70 9.13 -2.57
N GLY A 168 11.61 9.12 -3.54
CA GLY A 168 11.52 9.95 -4.74
C GLY A 168 10.26 9.66 -5.57
N VAL A 169 9.95 8.37 -5.79
CA VAL A 169 8.72 7.96 -6.49
C VAL A 169 7.46 8.40 -5.74
N LYS A 170 7.40 8.16 -4.43
CA LYS A 170 6.27 8.58 -3.57
C LYS A 170 6.10 10.10 -3.55
N GLY A 171 7.21 10.86 -3.51
CA GLY A 171 7.20 12.32 -3.53
C GLY A 171 6.73 12.91 -4.87
N ALA A 172 7.14 12.30 -5.99
CA ALA A 172 6.71 12.73 -7.33
C ALA A 172 5.29 12.28 -7.68
N ASN A 173 4.86 11.12 -7.19
CA ASN A 173 3.53 10.55 -7.42
C ASN A 173 3.02 9.85 -6.15
N PRO A 174 2.25 10.56 -5.30
CA PRO A 174 1.63 9.96 -4.12
C PRO A 174 0.71 8.78 -4.43
N GLY A 175 0.17 8.69 -5.66
CA GLY A 175 -0.67 7.58 -6.11
C GLY A 175 0.10 6.37 -6.68
N ALA A 176 1.44 6.40 -6.66
CA ALA A 176 2.26 5.26 -7.11
C ALA A 176 2.14 4.04 -6.19
N ALA A 177 1.61 4.24 -4.98
CA ALA A 177 1.45 3.18 -4.02
C ALA A 177 0.19 2.35 -4.25
N GLN A 178 0.37 1.03 -4.39
CA GLN A 178 -0.70 0.07 -4.45
C GLN A 178 -1.14 -0.25 -3.02
N VAL A 179 -2.35 0.16 -2.66
CA VAL A 179 -2.93 -0.09 -1.34
C VAL A 179 -3.85 -1.30 -1.43
N THR A 180 -3.57 -2.33 -0.63
CA THR A 180 -4.39 -3.54 -0.53
C THR A 180 -4.81 -3.75 0.92
N ASP A 181 -6.09 -4.04 1.15
CA ASP A 181 -6.57 -4.39 2.50
C ASP A 181 -6.04 -5.78 2.88
N THR A 182 -5.48 -5.94 4.08
CA THR A 182 -4.97 -7.24 4.53
C THR A 182 -6.06 -8.12 5.17
N GLY A 183 -7.26 -7.56 5.40
CA GLY A 183 -8.34 -8.20 6.13
C GLY A 183 -8.18 -8.13 7.65
N LYS A 184 -7.05 -7.67 8.18
CA LYS A 184 -6.89 -7.52 9.64
C LYS A 184 -7.56 -6.22 10.10
N ALA A 185 -8.39 -6.33 11.13
CA ALA A 185 -9.01 -5.19 11.79
C ALA A 185 -8.74 -5.24 13.30
N VAL A 186 -8.69 -4.08 13.93
CA VAL A 186 -8.62 -3.90 15.39
C VAL A 186 -9.74 -2.96 15.81
N ASP A 187 -10.52 -3.41 16.78
CA ASP A 187 -11.53 -2.61 17.48
C ASP A 187 -10.99 -2.30 18.88
N LEU A 188 -10.93 -1.02 19.24
CA LEU A 188 -10.40 -0.59 20.54
C LEU A 188 -11.42 -0.68 21.68
N CYS A 189 -12.69 -1.01 21.38
CA CYS A 189 -13.78 -1.04 22.36
C CYS A 189 -14.25 -2.43 22.76
N GLY A 190 -13.72 -3.49 22.13
CA GLY A 190 -14.06 -4.88 22.44
C GLY A 190 -12.79 -5.68 22.62
N GLY A 191 -12.44 -6.00 23.88
CA GLY A 191 -11.36 -6.93 24.20
C GLY A 191 -11.66 -8.32 23.68
N ASN A 192 -11.36 -8.56 22.40
CA ASN A 192 -11.00 -9.82 21.74
C ASN A 192 -10.81 -9.52 20.25
N VAL A 193 -9.55 -9.50 19.81
CA VAL A 193 -9.15 -9.29 18.41
C VAL A 193 -9.76 -10.40 17.55
N SER A 194 -10.92 -10.14 16.96
CA SER A 194 -11.54 -11.05 16.00
C SER A 194 -10.89 -10.79 14.64
N GLN A 195 -10.05 -11.71 14.19
CA GLN A 195 -9.58 -11.78 12.80
C GLN A 195 -10.82 -11.98 11.90
N GLN A 196 -11.34 -10.89 11.31
CA GLN A 196 -12.41 -11.00 10.31
C GLN A 196 -11.80 -11.42 8.98
N ALA A 197 -12.28 -12.54 8.42
CA ALA A 197 -11.88 -13.03 7.12
C ALA A 197 -12.28 -12.02 6.00
N PRO A 198 -11.47 -11.89 4.93
CA PRO A 198 -11.74 -10.92 3.87
C PRO A 198 -13.05 -11.25 3.14
N THR A 199 -13.92 -10.26 3.02
CA THR A 199 -15.19 -10.34 2.30
C THR A 199 -14.88 -10.34 0.79
N GLN A 200 -14.99 -11.50 0.15
CA GLN A 200 -14.99 -11.60 -1.31
C GLN A 200 -16.28 -10.94 -1.84
N GLY A 201 -16.12 -9.96 -2.74
CA GLY A 201 -17.24 -9.27 -3.38
C GLY A 201 -18.18 -10.24 -4.08
N GLN A 202 -19.42 -10.31 -3.61
CA GLN A 202 -20.51 -10.99 -4.32
C GLN A 202 -21.01 -10.06 -5.43
N GLY A 203 -20.70 -10.47 -6.66
CA GLY A 203 -21.24 -9.88 -7.87
C GLY A 203 -22.75 -9.97 -7.92
N ASN A 204 -23.33 -8.87 -8.40
CA ASN A 204 -24.74 -8.65 -8.63
C ASN A 204 -25.30 -9.68 -9.64
N GLN A 205 -26.19 -10.57 -9.20
CA GLN A 205 -26.99 -11.43 -10.08
C GLN A 205 -28.46 -11.03 -9.95
N THR A 206 -28.94 -10.25 -10.92
CA THR A 206 -30.37 -10.08 -11.22
C THR A 206 -30.81 -11.19 -12.18
N PRO A 207 -31.83 -11.99 -11.86
CA PRO A 207 -32.57 -12.75 -12.86
C PRO A 207 -33.76 -11.93 -13.39
N TYR A 208 -33.99 -12.10 -14.70
CA TYR A 208 -35.13 -11.61 -15.47
C TYR A 208 -36.46 -12.20 -14.99
#